data_AF-A0AAW1FED7-F1
#
_entry.id   AF-A0AAW1FED7-F1
#
_cell.length_a   1.000
_cell.length_b   1.000
_cell.length_c   1.000
_cell.angle_alpha   90.00
_cell.angle_beta   90.00
_cell.angle_gamma   90.00
#
_symmetry.space_group_name_H-M   'P 1'
#
loop_
_entity.id
_entity.type
_entity.pdbx_description
1 polymer ?
#
loop_
_entity_poly.entity_id
_entity_poly.type
_entity_poly.pdbx_seq_one_letter_code
_entity_poly.pdbx_strand_id
1 'polypeptide(L)'
;MGALLKSRTLCLQQLVDAVGLMLSEAPALGSLLGLHSVRVARRLLELWSQRLTGKERSLLTNYSQRKVEPDPADPFPEIYLSPGLGELTGPLLATTCPEKLTLHKADKKTLYFNCVKGTNRKGLCNRLPTVWVFIMGAAYKKAGKEKWQLLNYLSGEAKMAIYLSRKNRVEIREGQEARSVWLCNIKARLWLEFRFYKHIGDLDAFKQRWCFNEIVCSVVNDELMFAQVFIR
;
A
#
# COMPACT_ATOMS: atom_id res chain seq x y z
N MET A 1 -1.38 6.73 -9.12
CA MET A 1 -2.80 7.04 -9.39
C MET A 1 -3.33 8.19 -8.55
N GLY A 2 -3.14 8.19 -7.22
CA GLY A 2 -3.62 9.29 -6.36
C GLY A 2 -3.09 10.69 -6.72
N ALA A 3 -1.83 10.82 -7.14
CA ALA A 3 -1.27 12.11 -7.57
C ALA A 3 -1.92 12.66 -8.86
N LEU A 4 -2.10 11.81 -9.87
CA LEU A 4 -2.75 12.15 -11.15
C LEU A 4 -4.23 12.54 -10.96
N LEU A 5 -4.93 11.84 -10.06
CA LEU A 5 -6.31 12.18 -9.70
C LEU A 5 -6.38 13.52 -8.96
N LYS A 6 -5.43 13.78 -8.05
CA LYS A 6 -5.35 15.04 -7.29
C LYS A 6 -5.00 16.23 -8.20
N SER A 7 -4.15 16.02 -9.21
CA SER A 7 -3.79 17.04 -10.21
C SER A 7 -4.82 17.17 -11.34
N ARG A 8 -5.90 16.36 -11.31
CA ARG A 8 -6.89 16.25 -12.40
C ARG A 8 -6.27 15.99 -13.77
N THR A 9 -5.12 15.31 -13.80
CA THR A 9 -4.48 14.84 -15.04
C THR A 9 -5.13 13.52 -15.41
N LEU A 10 -6.29 13.62 -16.06
CA LEU A 10 -7.18 12.52 -16.41
C LEU A 10 -6.92 11.97 -17.81
N CYS A 11 -6.26 12.74 -18.67
CA CYS A 11 -5.90 12.32 -20.02
C CYS A 11 -4.39 12.47 -20.31
N LEU A 12 -3.93 11.69 -21.29
CA LEU A 12 -2.56 11.73 -21.77
C LEU A 12 -2.20 13.10 -22.35
N GLN A 13 -3.17 13.80 -22.95
CA GLN A 13 -3.00 15.18 -23.44
C GLN A 13 -2.52 16.12 -22.34
N GLN A 14 -3.23 16.19 -21.21
CA GLN A 14 -2.86 17.06 -20.08
C GLN A 14 -1.46 16.76 -19.54
N LEU A 15 -1.03 15.50 -19.62
CA LEU A 15 0.32 15.10 -19.23
C LEU A 15 1.36 15.58 -20.25
N VAL A 16 1.10 15.37 -21.54
CA VAL A 16 1.99 15.75 -22.64
C VAL A 16 2.12 17.27 -22.75
N ASP A 17 1.03 18.01 -22.56
CA ASP A 17 1.04 19.48 -22.53
C ASP A 17 1.94 20.02 -21.41
N ALA A 18 1.97 19.32 -20.28
CA ALA A 18 2.80 19.70 -19.15
C ALA A 18 4.27 19.30 -19.32
N VAL A 19 4.57 18.13 -19.89
CA VAL A 19 5.91 17.54 -19.83
C VAL A 19 6.64 17.40 -21.17
N GLY A 20 5.99 17.85 -22.25
CA GLY A 20 6.48 17.77 -23.61
C GLY A 20 6.32 16.38 -24.24
N LEU A 21 6.40 16.36 -25.57
CA LEU A 21 6.18 15.15 -26.40
C LEU A 21 7.16 14.02 -26.13
N MET A 22 8.39 14.37 -25.76
CA MET A 22 9.44 13.40 -25.46
C MET A 22 9.41 12.94 -24.00
N LEU A 23 8.44 13.41 -23.20
CA LEU A 23 8.36 13.18 -21.78
C LEU A 23 9.69 13.55 -21.11
N SER A 24 10.20 14.76 -21.34
CA SER A 24 11.54 15.18 -20.91
C SER A 24 11.52 16.19 -19.75
N GLU A 25 10.43 16.93 -19.59
CA GLU A 25 10.35 18.04 -18.62
C GLU A 25 10.04 17.56 -17.20
N ALA A 26 11.07 17.01 -16.54
CA ALA A 26 10.98 16.52 -15.16
C ALA A 26 10.54 17.56 -14.12
N PRO A 27 10.98 18.84 -14.19
CA PRO A 27 10.49 19.87 -13.25
C PRO A 27 8.99 20.11 -13.40
N ALA A 28 8.48 20.16 -14.63
CA ALA A 28 7.07 20.38 -14.91
C ALA A 28 6.20 19.21 -14.43
N LEU A 29 6.67 17.97 -14.62
CA LEU A 29 6.00 16.80 -14.04
C LEU A 29 5.98 16.86 -12.50
N GLY A 30 7.09 17.31 -11.91
CA GLY A 30 7.23 17.46 -10.47
C GLY A 30 6.18 18.41 -9.90
N SER A 31 6.04 19.58 -10.51
CA SER A 31 5.02 20.57 -10.15
C SER A 31 3.60 20.04 -10.37
N LEU A 32 3.33 19.39 -11.51
CA LEU A 32 2.02 18.84 -11.85
C LEU A 32 1.54 17.80 -10.83
N LEU A 33 2.43 16.89 -10.42
CA LEU A 33 2.09 15.77 -9.54
C LEU A 33 2.31 16.06 -8.05
N GLY A 34 2.79 17.25 -7.70
CA GLY A 34 3.18 17.60 -6.33
C GLY A 34 4.36 16.78 -5.81
N LEU A 35 5.29 16.39 -6.69
CA LEU A 35 6.50 15.67 -6.32
C LEU A 35 7.58 16.66 -5.90
N HIS A 36 7.99 16.60 -4.63
CA HIS A 36 9.09 17.43 -4.11
C HIS A 36 10.47 17.05 -4.67
N SER A 37 10.61 15.89 -5.32
CA SER A 37 11.87 15.41 -5.87
C SER A 37 11.86 15.36 -7.39
N VAL A 38 12.62 16.26 -8.02
CA VAL A 38 12.85 16.29 -9.48
C VAL A 38 13.48 14.98 -9.97
N ARG A 39 14.30 14.33 -9.14
CA ARG A 39 14.92 13.03 -9.47
C ARG A 39 13.86 11.93 -9.62
N VAL A 40 12.81 11.96 -8.80
CA VAL A 40 11.70 11.00 -8.89
C VAL A 40 10.87 11.27 -10.15
N ALA A 41 10.58 12.54 -10.45
CA ALA A 41 9.86 12.93 -11.65
C ALA A 41 10.61 12.50 -12.93
N ARG A 42 11.92 12.73 -12.99
CA ARG A 42 12.78 12.30 -14.11
C ARG A 42 12.75 10.79 -14.32
N ARG A 43 12.88 10.03 -13.24
CA ARG A 43 12.86 8.56 -13.32
C ARG A 43 11.51 8.02 -13.77
N LEU A 44 10.41 8.68 -13.40
CA LEU A 44 9.07 8.34 -13.90
C LEU A 44 8.96 8.58 -15.40
N LEU A 45 9.41 9.75 -15.87
CA LEU A 45 9.42 10.10 -17.28
C LEU A 45 10.26 9.14 -18.12
N GLU A 46 11.47 8.79 -17.67
CA GLU A 46 12.33 7.81 -18.32
C GLU A 46 11.64 6.45 -18.44
N LEU A 47 11.00 5.98 -17.36
CA LEU A 47 10.26 4.72 -17.37
C LEU A 47 9.05 4.76 -18.30
N TRP A 48 8.32 5.87 -18.37
CA TRP A 48 7.20 6.02 -19.29
C TRP A 48 7.68 6.06 -20.74
N SER A 49 8.72 6.84 -21.03
CA SER A 49 9.33 6.93 -22.36
C SER A 49 9.84 5.57 -22.85
N GLN A 50 10.50 4.78 -22.00
CA GLN A 50 10.98 3.44 -22.33
C GLN A 50 9.86 2.42 -22.61
N ARG A 51 8.65 2.68 -22.13
CA ARG A 51 7.49 1.78 -22.32
C ARG A 51 6.69 2.09 -23.57
N LEU A 52 6.86 3.27 -24.16
CA LEU A 52 6.20 3.64 -25.41
C LEU A 52 6.89 2.98 -26.61
N THR A 53 6.12 2.23 -27.39
CA THR A 53 6.51 1.72 -28.69
C THR A 53 6.69 2.84 -29.72
N GLY A 54 7.40 2.56 -30.82
CA GLY A 54 7.56 3.52 -31.91
C GLY A 54 6.22 4.02 -32.49
N LYS A 55 5.23 3.13 -32.60
CA LYS A 55 3.86 3.47 -33.04
C LYS A 55 3.17 4.44 -32.09
N GLU A 56 3.25 4.21 -30.78
CA GLU A 56 2.63 5.08 -29.77
C GLU A 56 3.28 6.47 -29.73
N ARG A 57 4.61 6.56 -29.94
CA ARG A 57 5.32 7.84 -30.06
C ARG A 57 4.88 8.62 -31.31
N SER A 58 4.72 7.95 -32.44
CA SER A 58 4.22 8.57 -33.67
C SER A 58 2.77 9.04 -33.51
N LEU A 59 1.92 8.27 -32.83
CA LEU A 59 0.54 8.65 -32.47
C LEU A 59 0.50 9.92 -31.61
N LEU A 60 1.32 10.00 -30.56
CA LEU A 60 1.44 11.19 -29.71
C LEU A 60 1.88 12.44 -30.49
N THR A 61 2.84 12.26 -31.42
CA THR A 61 3.33 13.33 -32.28
C THR A 61 2.22 13.83 -33.22
N ASN A 62 1.51 12.91 -33.88
CA ASN A 62 0.41 13.25 -34.79
C ASN A 62 -0.75 13.94 -34.06
N TYR A 63 -1.07 13.49 -32.85
CA TYR A 63 -2.09 14.11 -32.00
C TYR A 63 -1.75 15.56 -31.64
N SER A 64 -0.52 15.84 -31.19
CA SER A 64 -0.10 17.21 -30.86
C SER A 64 -0.08 18.18 -32.04
N GLN A 65 0.12 17.66 -33.24
CA GLN A 65 0.06 18.42 -34.49
C GLN A 65 -1.39 18.58 -35.01
N ARG A 66 -2.39 18.14 -34.23
CA ARG A 66 -3.82 18.09 -34.60
C ARG A 66 -4.10 17.33 -35.90
N LYS A 67 -3.23 16.38 -36.25
CA LYS A 67 -3.36 15.53 -37.45
C LYS A 67 -4.25 14.32 -37.23
N VAL A 68 -4.50 13.96 -35.96
CA VAL A 68 -5.34 12.84 -35.53
C VAL A 68 -6.12 13.30 -34.30
N GLU A 69 -7.43 13.06 -34.28
CA GLU A 69 -8.28 13.25 -33.09
C GLU A 69 -8.56 11.90 -32.41
N PRO A 70 -8.76 11.86 -31.09
CA PRO A 70 -9.05 10.62 -30.37
C PRO A 70 -10.48 10.18 -30.70
N ASP A 71 -10.67 8.91 -31.06
CA ASP A 71 -12.02 8.36 -31.24
C ASP A 71 -12.61 8.10 -29.83
N PRO A 72 -13.77 8.68 -29.47
CA PRO A 72 -14.43 8.37 -28.21
C PRO A 72 -14.87 6.90 -28.08
N ALA A 73 -14.91 6.14 -29.17
CA ALA A 73 -15.13 4.70 -29.18
C ALA A 73 -13.83 3.88 -28.95
N ASP A 74 -12.66 4.51 -28.93
CA ASP A 74 -11.41 3.81 -28.66
C ASP A 74 -11.42 3.21 -27.24
N PRO A 75 -11.14 1.91 -27.09
CA PRO A 75 -11.09 1.30 -25.77
C PRO A 75 -9.96 1.93 -24.94
N PHE A 76 -10.25 2.19 -23.66
CA PHE A 76 -9.23 2.69 -22.74
C PHE A 76 -8.01 1.76 -22.75
N PRO A 77 -6.78 2.27 -22.93
CA PRO A 77 -5.60 1.44 -23.10
C PRO A 77 -5.41 0.51 -21.90
N GLU A 78 -5.13 -0.76 -22.17
CA GLU A 78 -4.99 -1.77 -21.13
C GLU A 78 -3.73 -1.49 -20.31
N ILE A 79 -3.89 -0.90 -19.11
CA ILE A 79 -2.75 -0.60 -18.23
C ILE A 79 -2.26 -1.88 -17.57
N TYR A 80 -1.14 -2.40 -18.05
CA TYR A 80 -0.47 -3.54 -17.45
C TYR A 80 0.41 -3.13 -16.26
N LEU A 81 0.22 -3.80 -15.14
CA LEU A 81 1.06 -3.70 -13.95
C LEU A 81 1.97 -4.92 -13.88
N SER A 82 3.28 -4.68 -13.80
CA SER A 82 4.24 -5.73 -13.50
C SER A 82 5.10 -5.31 -12.31
N PRO A 83 5.32 -6.18 -11.32
CA PRO A 83 6.34 -5.92 -10.32
C PRO A 83 7.70 -5.92 -11.02
N GLY A 84 8.46 -4.83 -10.92
CA GLY A 84 9.81 -4.71 -11.50
C GLY A 84 10.82 -5.58 -10.76
N LEU A 85 10.77 -6.90 -10.98
CA LEU A 85 11.58 -7.89 -10.27
C LEU A 85 13.01 -8.00 -10.82
N GLY A 86 13.25 -7.61 -12.09
CA GLY A 86 14.57 -7.75 -12.73
C GLY A 86 14.97 -9.22 -12.85
N GLU A 87 16.21 -9.55 -12.51
CA GLU A 87 16.75 -10.93 -12.50
C GLU A 87 16.41 -11.69 -11.20
N LEU A 88 15.69 -11.07 -10.27
CA LEU A 88 15.38 -11.69 -8.98
C LEU A 88 14.28 -12.75 -9.14
N THR A 89 14.59 -13.97 -8.72
CA THR A 89 13.70 -15.14 -8.85
C THR A 89 13.42 -15.78 -7.48
N GLY A 90 12.51 -16.74 -7.44
CA GLY A 90 12.21 -17.51 -6.23
C GLY A 90 10.71 -17.73 -6.02
N PRO A 91 10.34 -18.71 -5.18
CA PRO A 91 8.95 -19.17 -5.05
C PRO A 91 8.01 -18.11 -4.44
N LEU A 92 8.54 -17.21 -3.59
CA LEU A 92 7.78 -16.07 -3.06
C LEU A 92 7.68 -14.88 -4.05
N LEU A 93 8.48 -14.89 -5.12
CA LEU A 93 8.45 -13.90 -6.20
C LEU A 93 7.68 -14.38 -7.44
N ALA A 94 7.32 -15.67 -7.50
CA ALA A 94 6.53 -16.23 -8.58
C ALA A 94 5.23 -15.44 -8.78
N THR A 95 4.92 -15.09 -10.02
CA THR A 95 3.77 -14.25 -10.37
C THR A 95 2.47 -14.95 -9.99
N THR A 96 1.60 -14.28 -9.23
CA THR A 96 0.36 -14.90 -8.71
C THR A 96 -0.69 -15.13 -9.81
N CYS A 97 -0.56 -14.43 -10.94
CA CYS A 97 -1.26 -14.70 -12.21
C CYS A 97 -0.22 -14.65 -13.34
N PRO A 98 -0.14 -15.68 -14.23
CA PRO A 98 0.77 -15.68 -15.37
C PRO A 98 0.34 -14.72 -16.49
N GLU A 99 -0.95 -14.38 -16.56
CA GLU A 99 -1.46 -13.35 -17.46
C GLU A 99 -1.06 -11.94 -16.97
N LYS A 100 -0.72 -11.04 -17.90
CA LYS A 100 -0.31 -9.67 -17.58
C LYS A 100 -1.42 -9.00 -16.76
N LEU A 101 -1.13 -8.66 -15.50
CA LEU A 101 -2.10 -8.05 -14.59
C LEU A 101 -2.54 -6.70 -15.16
N THR A 102 -3.83 -6.54 -15.46
CA THR A 102 -4.37 -5.27 -15.94
C THR A 102 -5.04 -4.55 -14.79
N LEU A 103 -4.91 -3.23 -14.74
CA LEU A 103 -5.47 -2.44 -13.64
C LEU A 103 -7.00 -2.64 -13.51
N HIS A 104 -7.70 -2.89 -14.61
CA HIS A 104 -9.15 -3.05 -14.63
C HIS A 104 -9.63 -4.48 -14.28
N LYS A 105 -8.80 -5.52 -14.46
CA LYS A 105 -9.12 -6.92 -14.09
C LYS A 105 -8.55 -7.32 -12.72
N ALA A 106 -7.62 -6.55 -12.17
CA ALA A 106 -6.94 -6.90 -10.93
C ALA A 106 -7.86 -6.80 -9.71
N ASP A 107 -8.05 -7.91 -8.99
CA ASP A 107 -8.68 -7.86 -7.68
C ASP A 107 -7.74 -7.20 -6.63
N LYS A 108 -8.34 -6.69 -5.55
CA LYS A 108 -7.63 -5.96 -4.47
C LYS A 108 -6.47 -6.77 -3.87
N LYS A 109 -6.66 -8.08 -3.71
CA LYS A 109 -5.69 -9.00 -3.08
C LYS A 109 -4.50 -9.24 -4.02
N THR A 110 -4.78 -9.48 -5.30
CA THR A 110 -3.77 -9.67 -6.35
C THR A 110 -2.92 -8.42 -6.55
N LEU A 111 -3.54 -7.24 -6.55
CA LEU A 111 -2.82 -5.97 -6.62
C LEU A 111 -1.90 -5.77 -5.40
N TYR A 112 -2.44 -5.97 -4.20
CA TYR A 112 -1.67 -5.86 -2.95
C TYR A 112 -0.45 -6.79 -2.93
N PHE A 113 -0.63 -8.06 -3.31
CA PHE A 113 0.47 -9.03 -3.35
C PHE A 113 1.60 -8.62 -4.30
N ASN A 114 1.26 -8.13 -5.50
CA ASN A 114 2.28 -7.70 -6.45
C ASN A 114 3.04 -6.45 -5.97
N CYS A 115 2.36 -5.51 -5.30
CA CYS A 115 3.01 -4.36 -4.64
C CYS A 115 3.98 -4.80 -3.55
N VAL A 116 3.57 -5.76 -2.71
CA VAL A 116 4.40 -6.32 -1.63
C VAL A 116 5.63 -7.03 -2.20
N LYS A 117 5.47 -7.85 -3.23
CA LYS A 117 6.57 -8.54 -3.93
C LYS A 117 7.55 -7.55 -4.55
N GLY A 118 7.04 -6.57 -5.28
CA GLY A 118 7.88 -5.52 -5.89
C GLY A 118 8.68 -4.71 -4.87
N THR A 119 8.04 -4.33 -3.76
CA THR A 119 8.68 -3.56 -2.68
C THR A 119 9.77 -4.37 -1.97
N ASN A 120 9.50 -5.64 -1.68
CA ASN A 120 10.38 -6.51 -0.89
C ASN A 120 11.26 -7.44 -1.73
N ARG A 121 11.36 -7.21 -3.04
CA ARG A 121 11.95 -8.14 -4.02
C ARG A 121 13.32 -8.69 -3.64
N LYS A 122 14.22 -7.87 -3.09
CA LYS A 122 15.56 -8.31 -2.67
C LYS A 122 15.53 -9.30 -1.50
N GLY A 123 14.64 -9.09 -0.53
CA GLY A 123 14.53 -9.95 0.66
C GLY A 123 13.66 -11.20 0.47
N LEU A 124 12.96 -11.28 -0.67
CA LEU A 124 12.15 -12.43 -1.09
C LEU A 124 12.86 -13.29 -2.15
N CYS A 125 13.94 -12.80 -2.74
CA CYS A 125 14.72 -13.52 -3.75
C CYS A 125 15.27 -14.82 -3.19
N ASN A 126 15.09 -15.93 -3.92
CA ASN A 126 15.50 -17.30 -3.58
C ASN A 126 15.03 -17.79 -2.20
N ARG A 127 14.08 -17.08 -1.59
CA ARG A 127 13.55 -17.44 -0.28
C ARG A 127 12.46 -18.48 -0.48
N LEU A 128 12.70 -19.67 0.05
CA LEU A 128 11.69 -20.73 0.12
C LEU A 128 10.46 -20.22 0.87
N PRO A 129 9.24 -20.70 0.54
CA PRO A 129 8.06 -20.46 1.34
C PRO A 129 8.27 -21.21 2.66
N THR A 130 8.86 -20.55 3.64
CA THR A 130 8.90 -21.07 4.99
C THR A 130 7.56 -20.79 5.65
N VAL A 131 7.20 -21.55 6.68
CA VAL A 131 6.04 -21.23 7.55
C VAL A 131 6.10 -19.77 8.05
N TRP A 132 7.31 -19.17 8.03
CA TRP A 132 7.63 -17.77 8.26
C TRP A 132 7.53 -16.87 7.01
N VAL A 133 6.51 -17.01 6.16
CA VAL A 133 6.04 -15.90 5.32
C VAL A 133 5.50 -14.83 6.26
N PHE A 134 6.41 -14.00 6.77
CA PHE A 134 6.22 -12.99 7.83
C PHE A 134 5.28 -11.84 7.43
N ILE A 135 4.55 -11.98 6.32
CA ILE A 135 3.49 -11.10 5.83
C ILE A 135 2.10 -11.68 6.14
N MET A 136 2.03 -12.94 6.54
CA MET A 136 0.81 -13.52 7.05
C MET A 136 0.68 -13.14 8.53
N GLY A 137 -0.50 -12.66 8.92
CA GLY A 137 -0.93 -12.79 10.30
C GLY A 137 -1.08 -14.28 10.66
N ALA A 138 -1.52 -14.59 11.87
CA ALA A 138 -1.98 -15.92 12.20
C ALA A 138 -3.02 -16.40 11.17
N ALA A 139 -2.91 -17.68 10.78
CA ALA A 139 -3.80 -18.30 9.80
C ALA A 139 -5.26 -18.16 10.29
N TYR A 140 -6.03 -17.33 9.59
CA TYR A 140 -7.40 -17.07 9.93
C TYR A 140 -8.22 -18.36 9.79
N LYS A 141 -8.94 -18.73 10.85
CA LYS A 141 -9.98 -19.75 10.78
C LYS A 141 -11.33 -19.09 11.07
N LYS A 142 -12.37 -19.51 10.36
CA LYS A 142 -13.74 -19.03 10.60
C LYS A 142 -14.21 -19.39 12.01
N ALA A 143 -13.80 -20.55 12.51
CA ALA A 143 -13.97 -20.93 13.91
C ALA A 143 -13.05 -20.06 14.80
N GLY A 144 -13.67 -19.31 15.72
CA GLY A 144 -12.98 -18.35 16.58
C GLY A 144 -12.48 -17.10 15.83
N LYS A 145 -13.29 -16.56 14.91
CA LYS A 145 -12.91 -15.42 14.05
C LYS A 145 -12.37 -14.23 14.86
N GLU A 146 -12.92 -13.98 16.04
CA GLU A 146 -12.58 -12.88 16.94
C GLU A 146 -11.13 -13.01 17.42
N LYS A 147 -10.75 -14.21 17.88
CA LYS A 147 -9.38 -14.55 18.28
C LYS A 147 -8.39 -14.28 17.16
N TRP A 148 -8.67 -14.77 15.95
CA TRP A 148 -7.75 -14.66 14.82
C TRP A 148 -7.65 -13.21 14.32
N GLN A 149 -8.76 -12.47 14.31
CA GLN A 149 -8.78 -11.05 13.98
C GLN A 149 -7.95 -10.23 14.97
N LEU A 150 -8.12 -10.45 16.27
CA LEU A 150 -7.36 -9.77 17.32
C LEU A 150 -5.86 -10.09 17.20
N LEU A 151 -5.50 -11.37 17.04
CA LEU A 151 -4.10 -11.78 16.89
C LEU A 151 -3.44 -11.17 15.65
N ASN A 152 -4.18 -11.08 14.54
CA ASN A 152 -3.70 -10.44 13.31
C ASN A 152 -3.51 -8.94 13.48
N TYR A 153 -4.42 -8.28 14.19
CA TYR A 153 -4.31 -6.87 14.52
C TYR A 153 -3.07 -6.59 15.39
N LEU A 154 -2.93 -7.29 16.52
CA LEU A 154 -1.78 -7.13 17.42
C LEU A 154 -0.45 -7.34 16.69
N SER A 155 -0.39 -8.37 15.85
CA SER A 155 0.78 -8.69 15.03
C SER A 155 1.07 -7.60 13.98
N GLY A 156 0.03 -7.02 13.38
CA GLY A 156 0.15 -5.93 12.40
C GLY A 156 0.71 -4.65 13.03
N GLU A 157 0.16 -4.26 14.18
CA GLU A 157 0.65 -3.10 14.93
C GLU A 157 2.10 -3.29 15.38
N ALA A 158 2.46 -4.49 15.85
CA ALA A 158 3.84 -4.76 16.28
C ALA A 158 4.83 -4.62 15.13
N LYS A 159 4.46 -5.11 13.94
CA LYS A 159 5.26 -4.95 12.72
C LYS A 159 5.39 -3.48 12.32
N MET A 160 4.30 -2.71 12.40
CA MET A 160 4.32 -1.28 12.09
C MET A 160 5.25 -0.52 13.04
N ALA A 161 5.15 -0.79 14.34
CA ALA A 161 6.00 -0.19 15.35
C ALA A 161 7.48 -0.53 15.14
N ILE A 162 7.81 -1.80 14.88
CA ILE A 162 9.19 -2.23 14.56
C ILE A 162 9.70 -1.55 13.30
N TYR A 163 8.88 -1.47 12.25
CA TYR A 163 9.25 -0.82 11.00
C TYR A 163 9.55 0.67 11.20
N LEU A 164 8.67 1.40 11.90
CA LEU A 164 8.84 2.83 12.18
C LEU A 164 10.09 3.08 13.03
N SER A 165 10.32 2.33 14.10
CA SER A 165 11.53 2.49 14.92
C SER A 165 12.80 2.18 14.13
N ARG A 166 12.80 1.15 13.27
CA ARG A 166 13.94 0.84 12.40
C ARG A 166 14.18 1.94 11.37
N LYS A 167 13.12 2.44 10.74
CA LYS A 167 13.20 3.54 9.77
C LYS A 167 13.77 4.79 10.41
N ASN A 168 13.27 5.18 11.59
CA ASN A 168 13.77 6.35 12.31
C ASN A 168 15.26 6.20 12.65
N ARG A 169 15.70 5.01 13.08
CA ARG A 169 17.12 4.73 13.33
C ARG A 169 18.00 4.87 12.08
N VAL A 170 17.53 4.38 10.93
CA VAL A 170 18.26 4.50 9.66
C VAL A 170 18.31 5.95 9.17
N GLU A 171 17.23 6.71 9.36
CA GLU A 171 17.12 8.10 8.95
C GLU A 171 17.69 9.10 9.97
N ILE A 172 18.31 8.60 11.06
CA ILE A 172 18.85 9.41 12.19
C ILE A 172 17.79 10.39 12.73
N ARG A 173 16.56 9.91 12.83
CA ARG A 173 15.43 10.65 13.42
C ARG A 173 15.26 10.22 14.86
N GLU A 174 14.99 11.18 15.73
CA GLU A 174 14.49 10.86 17.07
C GLU A 174 13.19 10.06 16.96
N GLY A 175 13.08 9.00 17.75
CA GLY A 175 11.96 8.08 17.67
C GLY A 175 11.87 7.21 18.90
N GLN A 176 10.65 6.81 19.24
CA GLN A 176 10.39 5.92 20.37
C GLN A 176 10.75 4.47 20.04
N GLU A 177 11.13 3.73 21.09
CA GLU A 177 11.30 2.28 21.05
C GLU A 177 10.06 1.59 20.50
N ALA A 178 10.26 0.54 19.71
CA ALA A 178 9.16 -0.16 19.02
C ALA A 178 8.10 -0.67 19.99
N ARG A 179 8.51 -1.10 21.19
CA ARG A 179 7.59 -1.53 22.23
C ARG A 179 6.69 -0.40 22.71
N SER A 180 7.25 0.78 22.95
CA SER A 180 6.49 1.95 23.42
C SER A 180 5.48 2.40 22.37
N VAL A 181 5.90 2.50 21.10
CA VAL A 181 5.01 2.84 19.99
C VAL A 181 3.87 1.82 19.87
N TRP A 182 4.18 0.53 19.97
CA TRP A 182 3.18 -0.52 19.90
C TRP A 182 2.14 -0.42 21.02
N LEU A 183 2.59 -0.29 22.28
CA LEU A 183 1.70 -0.16 23.43
C LEU A 183 0.80 1.09 23.31
N CYS A 184 1.36 2.23 22.90
CA CYS A 184 0.60 3.47 22.70
C CYS A 184 -0.47 3.32 21.61
N ASN A 185 -0.14 2.71 20.47
CA ASN A 185 -1.09 2.50 19.39
C ASN A 185 -2.28 1.63 19.80
N ILE A 186 -2.00 0.51 20.48
CA ILE A 186 -3.04 -0.41 20.97
C ILE A 186 -3.94 0.30 21.97
N LYS A 187 -3.38 1.04 22.94
CA LYS A 187 -4.15 1.82 23.91
C LYS A 187 -5.04 2.86 23.25
N ALA A 188 -4.48 3.66 22.35
CA ALA A 188 -5.21 4.72 21.65
C ALA A 188 -6.37 4.14 20.85
N ARG A 189 -6.16 3.02 20.15
CA ARG A 189 -7.20 2.34 19.38
C ARG A 189 -8.31 1.81 20.27
N LEU A 190 -7.95 1.10 21.35
CA LEU A 190 -8.92 0.55 22.30
C LEU A 190 -9.77 1.66 22.95
N TRP A 191 -9.15 2.77 23.33
CA TRP A 191 -9.86 3.93 23.85
C TRP A 191 -10.90 4.47 22.86
N LEU A 192 -10.51 4.63 21.59
CA LEU A 192 -11.39 5.15 20.55
C LEU A 192 -12.54 4.20 20.25
N GLU A 193 -12.25 2.92 20.09
CA GLU A 193 -13.25 1.88 19.84
C GLU A 193 -14.21 1.73 21.02
N PHE A 194 -13.69 1.68 22.25
CA PHE A 194 -14.52 1.56 23.44
C PHE A 194 -15.50 2.72 23.58
N ARG A 195 -15.02 3.97 23.40
CA ARG A 195 -15.90 5.15 23.44
C ARG A 195 -16.95 5.11 22.34
N PHE A 196 -16.58 4.67 21.14
CA PHE A 196 -17.52 4.50 20.04
C PHE A 196 -18.62 3.48 20.38
N TYR A 197 -18.24 2.27 20.79
CA TYR A 197 -19.18 1.20 21.14
C TYR A 197 -20.05 1.52 22.35
N LYS A 198 -19.48 2.21 23.36
CA LYS A 198 -20.24 2.75 24.48
C LYS A 198 -21.27 3.78 24.03
N HIS A 199 -20.90 4.67 23.10
CA HIS A 199 -21.79 5.70 22.58
C HIS A 199 -22.96 5.12 21.77
N ILE A 200 -22.73 4.10 20.96
CA ILE A 200 -23.80 3.44 20.19
C ILE A 200 -24.59 2.39 20.99
N GLY A 201 -24.26 2.18 22.27
CA GLY A 201 -24.95 1.23 23.15
C GLY A 201 -24.67 -0.25 22.85
N ASP A 202 -23.56 -0.58 22.16
CA ASP A 202 -23.21 -1.94 21.75
C ASP A 202 -21.88 -2.38 22.38
N LEU A 203 -21.83 -2.43 23.71
CA LEU A 203 -20.64 -2.87 24.43
C LEU A 203 -20.37 -4.37 24.26
N ASP A 204 -21.38 -5.17 23.90
CA ASP A 204 -21.22 -6.61 23.71
C ASP A 204 -20.39 -6.92 22.46
N ALA A 205 -20.61 -6.21 21.35
CA ALA A 205 -19.75 -6.33 20.17
C ALA A 205 -18.30 -5.92 20.47
N PHE A 206 -18.09 -4.89 21.30
CA PHE A 206 -16.76 -4.51 21.76
C PHE A 206 -16.10 -5.63 22.58
N LYS A 207 -16.82 -6.19 23.56
CA LYS A 207 -16.33 -7.28 24.42
C LYS A 207 -15.95 -8.50 23.59
N GLN A 208 -16.81 -8.92 22.65
CA GLN A 208 -16.53 -10.06 21.76
C GLN A 208 -15.26 -9.85 20.94
N ARG A 209 -15.00 -8.62 20.49
CA ARG A 209 -13.87 -8.31 19.60
C ARG A 209 -12.55 -8.10 20.33
N TRP A 210 -12.58 -7.44 21.47
CA TRP A 210 -11.38 -6.89 22.12
C TRP A 210 -11.05 -7.56 23.47
N CYS A 211 -12.03 -8.10 24.17
CA CYS A 211 -11.84 -8.69 25.52
C CYS A 211 -11.53 -10.19 25.49
N PHE A 212 -10.98 -10.71 24.39
CA PHE A 212 -10.67 -12.13 24.26
C PHE A 212 -9.67 -12.59 25.34
N ASN A 213 -10.13 -13.47 26.23
CA ASN A 213 -9.39 -13.98 27.39
C ASN A 213 -8.67 -12.89 28.22
N GLU A 214 -9.20 -11.65 28.22
CA GLU A 214 -8.62 -10.51 28.94
C GLU A 214 -7.14 -10.22 28.61
N ILE A 215 -6.68 -10.66 27.43
CA ILE A 215 -5.25 -10.56 27.04
C ILE A 215 -4.83 -9.09 26.83
N VAL A 216 -5.74 -8.27 26.32
CA VAL A 216 -5.46 -6.86 25.96
C VAL A 216 -6.24 -5.90 26.86
N CYS A 217 -7.52 -6.18 27.08
CA CYS A 217 -8.38 -5.40 27.95
C CYS A 217 -9.57 -6.24 28.46
N SER A 218 -10.26 -5.71 29.46
CA SER A 218 -11.58 -6.15 29.93
C SER A 218 -12.50 -4.94 30.12
N VAL A 219 -13.81 -5.16 30.26
CA VAL A 219 -14.79 -4.12 30.58
C VAL A 219 -15.47 -4.48 31.89
N VAL A 220 -15.33 -3.61 32.90
CA VAL A 220 -15.90 -3.79 34.24
C VAL A 220 -16.70 -2.53 34.57
N ASN A 221 -17.95 -2.66 35.00
CA ASN A 221 -18.83 -1.53 35.33
C ASN A 221 -18.90 -0.45 34.23
N ASP A 222 -18.96 -0.87 32.96
CA ASP A 222 -18.91 0.02 31.78
C ASP A 222 -17.68 0.94 31.70
N GLU A 223 -16.57 0.48 32.27
CA GLU A 223 -15.24 1.09 32.16
C GLU A 223 -14.24 0.14 31.50
N LEU A 224 -13.35 0.72 30.70
CA LEU A 224 -12.30 -0.02 29.99
C LEU A 224 -11.10 -0.23 30.91
N MET A 225 -10.75 -1.49 31.16
CA MET A 225 -9.59 -1.89 31.95
C MET A 225 -8.53 -2.48 31.03
N PHE A 226 -7.30 -1.95 31.07
CA PHE A 226 -6.19 -2.50 30.29
C PHE A 226 -5.54 -3.69 31.01
N ALA A 227 -5.09 -4.69 30.25
CA ALA A 227 -4.30 -5.78 30.81
C ALA A 227 -2.97 -5.26 31.36
N GLN A 228 -2.40 -5.95 32.35
CA GLN A 228 -1.22 -5.49 33.10
C GLN A 228 0.01 -5.22 32.23
N VAL A 229 0.15 -5.94 31.11
CA VAL A 229 1.20 -5.73 30.10
C VAL A 229 1.17 -4.33 29.48
N PHE A 230 0.00 -3.69 29.48
CA PHE A 230 -0.21 -2.34 28.98
C PHE A 230 -0.14 -1.28 30.08
N ILE A 231 -0.06 -1.62 31.38
CA ILE A 231 -0.05 -0.60 32.45
C ILE A 231 1.37 -0.09 32.74
N ARG A 232 2.41 -0.86 32.37
CA ARG A 232 3.83 -0.51 32.56
C ARG A 232 4.46 0.22 31.38
#